data_AF-A0A932NI63-F1
#
_entry.id   AF-A0A932NI63-F1
#
_cell.length_a   1.000
_cell.length_b   1.000
_cell.length_c   1.000
_cell.angle_alpha   90.00
_cell.angle_beta   90.00
_cell.angle_gamma   90.00
#
_symmetry.space_group_name_H-M   'P 1'
#
loop_
_entity.id
_entity.type
_entity.pdbx_description
1 polymer ?
#
loop_
_entity_poly.entity_id
_entity_poly.type
_entity_poly.pdbx_seq_one_letter_code
_entity_poly.pdbx_strand_id
1 'polypeptide(L)'
;MSAFLLVCLLAAPAAAAPASVDEEQKLVDYFLKTPTSDLNPQLINRFMALDMERVPEAKRPGVSAKRLELNALRKSMESKTKPPIRRAGLEPPKSCDAEEGDEKLPQTMKSVGFEPITEDESHMLQGKTKCSECELVLEFTMTRVIVKADPKKKKPAMKHLFLHGKDPLMALVSQYRQGSKGGTNFFGAGFFGACR
;
A
#
# COMPACT_ATOMS: atom_id res chain seq x y z
N MET A 1 11.79 -38.52 52.98
CA MET A 1 10.78 -37.63 52.35
C MET A 1 11.54 -36.41 51.87
N SER A 2 11.98 -36.39 50.61
CA SER A 2 12.80 -35.31 50.05
C SER A 2 11.90 -34.35 49.27
N ALA A 3 11.84 -33.10 49.73
CA ALA A 3 11.11 -32.03 49.07
C ALA A 3 11.91 -31.48 47.88
N PHE A 4 11.40 -31.68 46.67
CA PHE A 4 11.88 -31.01 45.46
C PHE A 4 11.24 -29.61 45.39
N LEU A 5 12.06 -28.58 45.57
CA LEU A 5 11.65 -27.18 45.43
C LEU A 5 11.88 -26.76 43.97
N LEU A 6 10.82 -26.79 43.18
CA LEU A 6 10.81 -26.38 41.78
C LEU A 6 10.77 -24.84 41.71
N VAL A 7 11.90 -24.22 41.37
CA VAL A 7 11.99 -22.77 41.11
C VAL A 7 11.51 -22.51 39.68
N CYS A 8 10.29 -22.01 39.52
CA CYS A 8 9.79 -21.48 38.25
C CYS A 8 10.47 -20.12 37.97
N LEU A 9 11.50 -20.11 37.13
CA LEU A 9 11.98 -18.88 36.49
C LEU A 9 10.91 -18.36 35.52
N LEU A 10 10.20 -17.31 35.94
CA LEU A 10 9.40 -16.46 35.07
C LEU A 10 10.35 -15.68 34.14
N ALA A 11 10.52 -16.15 32.91
CA ALA A 11 11.09 -15.37 31.84
C ALA A 11 10.10 -14.26 31.46
N ALA A 12 10.34 -13.05 31.95
CA ALA A 12 9.64 -11.85 31.49
C ALA A 12 9.93 -11.64 30.00
N PRO A 13 8.94 -11.32 29.16
CA PRO A 13 9.20 -10.96 27.78
C PRO A 13 9.99 -9.65 27.77
N ALA A 14 11.22 -9.70 27.30
CA ALA A 14 12.04 -8.52 27.07
C ALA A 14 11.33 -7.66 26.00
N ALA A 15 10.59 -6.65 26.45
CA ALA A 15 10.15 -5.56 25.59
C ALA A 15 11.41 -4.92 25.02
N ALA A 16 11.63 -5.08 23.71
CA ALA A 16 12.76 -4.49 23.01
C ALA A 16 12.79 -2.99 23.30
N ALA A 17 13.90 -2.51 23.87
CA ALA A 17 14.10 -1.10 24.16
C ALA A 17 13.88 -0.27 22.88
N PRO A 18 13.28 0.93 22.99
CA PRO A 18 13.12 1.80 21.84
C PRO A 18 14.49 2.09 21.22
N ALA A 19 14.58 1.96 19.90
CA ALA A 19 15.80 2.24 19.17
C ALA A 19 16.32 3.65 19.46
N SER A 20 17.63 3.81 19.52
CA SER A 20 18.23 5.14 19.60
C SER A 20 17.93 5.95 18.33
N VAL A 21 17.83 7.28 18.46
CA VAL A 21 17.58 8.19 17.34
C VAL A 21 18.60 8.00 16.21
N ASP A 22 19.86 7.74 16.56
CA ASP A 22 20.94 7.49 15.60
C ASP A 22 20.73 6.22 14.78
N GLU A 23 20.20 5.15 15.40
CA GLU A 23 19.87 3.92 14.68
C GLU A 23 18.68 4.10 13.74
N GLU A 24 17.66 4.84 14.15
CA GLU A 24 16.51 5.16 13.29
C GLU A 24 16.95 6.00 12.08
N GLN A 25 17.84 6.97 12.27
CA GLN A 25 18.37 7.76 11.16
C GLN A 25 19.21 6.92 10.19
N LYS A 26 20.06 6.01 10.70
CA LYS A 26 20.82 5.07 9.87
C LYS A 26 19.89 4.15 9.09
N LEU A 27 18.81 3.68 9.71
CA LEU A 27 17.78 2.88 9.04
C LEU A 27 17.12 3.67 7.91
N VAL A 28 16.71 4.91 8.17
CA VAL A 28 16.14 5.80 7.15
C VAL A 28 17.11 5.97 5.98
N ASP A 29 18.36 6.32 6.25
CA ASP A 29 19.36 6.55 5.19
C ASP A 29 19.65 5.31 4.37
N TYR A 30 19.73 4.14 5.01
CA TYR A 30 19.87 2.87 4.33
C TYR A 30 18.70 2.62 3.36
N PHE A 31 17.46 2.79 3.81
CA PHE A 31 16.27 2.55 2.98
C PHE A 31 16.13 3.56 1.83
N LEU A 32 16.52 4.82 2.03
CA LEU A 32 16.42 5.84 0.98
C LEU A 32 17.51 5.73 -0.09
N LYS A 33 18.69 5.19 0.25
CA LYS A 33 19.81 5.05 -0.70
C LYS A 33 19.85 3.69 -1.40
N THR A 34 19.25 2.67 -0.80
CA THR A 34 19.34 1.29 -1.31
C THR A 34 18.16 0.97 -2.24
N PRO A 35 18.43 0.44 -3.45
CA PRO A 35 17.38 -0.09 -4.33
C PRO A 35 16.54 -1.15 -3.62
N THR A 36 15.24 -1.21 -3.94
CA THR A 36 14.31 -2.09 -3.22
C THR A 36 14.63 -3.58 -3.35
N SER A 37 15.28 -3.98 -4.45
CA SER A 37 15.78 -5.34 -4.67
C SER A 37 16.86 -5.77 -3.68
N ASP A 38 17.60 -4.81 -3.11
CA ASP A 38 18.82 -5.05 -2.33
C ASP A 38 18.59 -4.79 -0.83
N LEU A 39 17.34 -4.50 -0.44
CA LEU A 39 16.98 -4.25 0.94
C LEU A 39 16.97 -5.55 1.75
N ASN A 40 17.47 -5.47 2.99
CA ASN A 40 17.33 -6.55 3.95
C ASN A 40 15.85 -6.73 4.36
N PRO A 41 15.22 -7.89 4.08
CA PRO A 41 13.82 -8.13 4.41
C PRO A 41 13.49 -8.03 5.91
N GLN A 42 14.45 -8.35 6.78
CA GLN A 42 14.25 -8.32 8.24
C GLN A 42 14.05 -6.89 8.77
N LEU A 43 14.57 -5.88 8.06
CA LEU A 43 14.48 -4.48 8.46
C LEU A 43 13.23 -3.78 7.94
N ILE A 44 12.49 -4.38 6.99
CA ILE A 44 11.32 -3.78 6.35
C ILE A 44 10.26 -3.43 7.40
N ASN A 45 9.89 -4.39 8.26
CA ASN A 45 8.87 -4.15 9.28
C ASN A 45 9.26 -3.02 10.24
N ARG A 46 10.54 -2.95 10.63
CA ARG A 46 11.06 -1.86 11.47
C ARG A 46 10.96 -0.51 10.75
N PHE A 47 11.31 -0.45 9.47
CA PHE A 47 11.20 0.77 8.66
C PHE A 47 9.73 1.21 8.47
N MET A 48 8.83 0.27 8.20
CA MET A 48 7.40 0.53 8.07
C MET A 48 6.76 1.04 9.37
N ALA A 49 7.31 0.64 10.52
CA ALA A 49 6.84 1.05 11.85
C ALA A 49 7.49 2.34 12.40
N LEU A 50 8.42 2.98 11.67
CA LEU A 50 9.02 4.25 12.12
C LEU A 50 7.95 5.31 12.41
N ASP A 51 8.18 6.04 13.49
CA ASP A 51 7.41 7.23 13.80
C ASP A 51 7.83 8.37 12.87
N MET A 52 6.88 8.87 12.06
CA MET A 52 7.14 9.93 11.09
C MET A 52 7.48 11.27 11.74
N GLU A 53 7.08 11.47 12.99
CA GLU A 53 7.40 12.70 13.74
C GLU A 53 8.89 12.77 14.06
N ARG A 54 9.52 11.62 14.33
CA ARG A 54 10.97 11.49 14.62
C ARG A 54 11.84 11.56 13.38
N VAL A 55 11.29 11.29 12.20
CA VAL A 55 12.02 11.40 10.93
C VAL A 55 12.28 12.88 10.61
N PRO A 56 13.51 13.27 10.25
CA PRO A 56 13.82 14.64 9.83
C PRO A 56 12.91 15.09 8.69
N GLU A 57 12.39 16.33 8.77
CA GLU A 57 11.41 16.86 7.80
C GLU A 57 11.85 16.71 6.34
N ALA A 58 13.14 16.95 6.06
CA ALA A 58 13.71 16.81 4.73
C ALA A 58 13.64 15.37 4.18
N LYS A 59 13.64 14.34 5.05
CA LYS A 59 13.61 12.92 4.68
C LYS A 59 12.19 12.34 4.69
N ARG A 60 11.22 12.97 5.37
CA ARG A 60 9.83 12.49 5.46
C ARG A 60 9.20 12.18 4.10
N PRO A 61 9.34 13.01 3.04
CA PRO A 61 8.77 12.70 1.72
C PRO A 61 9.38 11.42 1.12
N GLY A 62 10.69 11.25 1.23
CA GLY A 62 11.38 10.05 0.75
C GLY A 62 10.95 8.80 1.53
N VAL A 63 10.81 8.90 2.86
CA VAL A 63 10.35 7.78 3.70
C VAL A 63 8.93 7.39 3.34
N SER A 64 8.04 8.36 3.18
CA SER A 64 6.66 8.13 2.73
C SER A 64 6.62 7.45 1.36
N ALA A 65 7.39 7.95 0.39
CA ALA A 65 7.51 7.35 -0.94
C ALA A 65 7.97 5.89 -0.88
N LYS A 66 9.00 5.61 -0.08
CA LYS A 66 9.56 4.27 0.07
C LYS A 66 8.58 3.32 0.74
N ARG A 67 7.82 3.78 1.74
CA ARG A 67 6.75 2.99 2.38
C ARG A 67 5.65 2.64 1.39
N LEU A 68 5.25 3.59 0.55
CA LEU A 68 4.26 3.38 -0.50
C LEU A 68 4.73 2.32 -1.50
N GLU A 69 5.98 2.42 -1.96
CA GLU A 69 6.60 1.43 -2.85
C GLU A 69 6.60 0.03 -2.21
N LEU A 70 7.08 -0.09 -0.97
CA LEU A 70 7.14 -1.36 -0.23
C LEU A 70 5.75 -1.95 0.00
N ASN A 71 4.75 -1.13 0.32
CA ASN A 71 3.36 -1.56 0.45
C ASN A 71 2.80 -2.07 -0.89
N ALA A 72 3.06 -1.37 -1.99
CA ALA A 72 2.62 -1.79 -3.31
C ALA A 72 3.25 -3.13 -3.72
N LEU A 73 4.54 -3.30 -3.46
CA LEU A 73 5.27 -4.55 -3.73
C LEU A 73 4.73 -5.70 -2.87
N ARG A 74 4.52 -5.48 -1.57
CA ARG A 74 3.90 -6.47 -0.68
C ARG A 74 2.55 -6.92 -1.22
N LYS A 75 1.66 -5.97 -1.54
CA LYS A 75 0.33 -6.28 -2.11
C LYS A 75 0.44 -7.00 -3.45
N SER A 76 1.37 -6.60 -4.32
CA SER A 76 1.61 -7.27 -5.60
C SER A 76 2.09 -8.72 -5.41
N MET A 77 2.96 -8.98 -4.43
CA MET A 77 3.37 -10.35 -4.08
C MET A 77 2.22 -11.17 -3.52
N GLU A 78 1.49 -10.64 -2.53
CA GLU A 78 0.31 -11.30 -1.95
C GLU A 78 -0.75 -11.61 -3.02
N SER A 79 -0.89 -10.74 -4.02
CA SER A 79 -1.83 -10.94 -5.12
C SER A 79 -1.58 -12.22 -5.93
N LYS A 80 -0.32 -12.70 -5.98
CA LYS A 80 0.07 -13.93 -6.69
C LYS A 80 -0.27 -15.19 -5.90
N THR A 81 -0.33 -15.08 -4.58
CA THR A 81 -0.62 -16.20 -3.67
C THR A 81 -2.09 -16.26 -3.28
N LYS A 82 -2.83 -15.14 -3.41
CA LYS A 82 -4.26 -15.08 -3.11
C LYS A 82 -5.08 -15.89 -4.13
N PRO A 83 -6.19 -16.51 -3.69
CA PRO A 83 -7.09 -17.20 -4.59
C PRO A 83 -7.74 -16.22 -5.61
N PRO A 84 -8.26 -16.72 -6.74
CA PRO A 84 -8.95 -15.91 -7.73
C PRO A 84 -10.12 -15.11 -7.13
N ILE A 85 -10.85 -15.71 -6.19
CA ILE A 85 -11.91 -15.05 -5.42
C ILE A 85 -11.37 -14.75 -4.02
N ARG A 86 -11.16 -13.47 -3.71
CA ARG A 86 -10.45 -12.99 -2.52
C ARG A 86 -11.33 -12.80 -1.29
N ARG A 87 -12.65 -12.62 -1.48
CA ARG A 87 -13.59 -12.25 -0.42
C ARG A 87 -14.92 -13.01 -0.47
N ALA A 88 -14.90 -14.26 -0.93
CA ALA A 88 -16.08 -15.11 -0.95
C ALA A 88 -16.67 -15.25 0.47
N GLY A 89 -17.94 -14.86 0.64
CA GLY A 89 -18.66 -14.98 1.92
C GLY A 89 -18.25 -13.96 2.99
N LEU A 90 -17.39 -12.99 2.69
CA LEU A 90 -17.04 -11.92 3.62
C LEU A 90 -17.93 -10.70 3.42
N GLU A 91 -18.28 -10.03 4.51
CA GLU A 91 -18.99 -8.76 4.42
C GLU A 91 -18.11 -7.68 3.75
N PRO A 92 -18.71 -6.80 2.93
CA PRO A 92 -18.00 -5.67 2.37
C PRO A 92 -17.48 -4.75 3.48
N PRO A 93 -16.23 -4.29 3.39
CA PRO A 93 -15.69 -3.33 4.35
C PRO A 93 -16.51 -2.03 4.30
N LYS A 94 -16.91 -1.52 5.48
CA LYS A 94 -17.73 -0.31 5.59
C LYS A 94 -16.95 0.97 5.27
N SER A 95 -15.64 0.97 5.53
CA SER A 95 -14.75 2.09 5.24
C SER A 95 -13.37 1.59 4.86
N CYS A 96 -12.66 2.42 4.10
CA CYS A 96 -11.26 2.26 3.76
C CYS A 96 -10.59 3.61 3.95
N ASP A 97 -9.42 3.59 4.57
CA ASP A 97 -8.68 4.80 4.85
C ASP A 97 -8.17 5.43 3.54
N ALA A 98 -8.24 6.76 3.48
CA ALA A 98 -7.60 7.53 2.44
C ALA A 98 -6.30 8.11 2.99
N GLU A 99 -5.28 8.15 2.15
CA GLU A 99 -4.04 8.85 2.49
C GLU A 99 -4.26 10.36 2.33
N GLU A 100 -4.18 11.09 3.43
CA GLU A 100 -4.21 12.54 3.40
C GLU A 100 -2.81 13.09 3.12
N GLY A 101 -2.70 14.03 2.19
CA GLY A 101 -1.41 14.62 1.83
C GLY A 101 -1.48 16.04 1.33
N ASP A 102 -0.30 16.58 1.08
CA ASP A 102 -0.09 17.86 0.41
C ASP A 102 -0.12 17.68 -1.13
N GLU A 103 0.01 18.80 -1.86
CA GLU A 103 0.05 18.79 -3.33
C GLU A 103 1.21 17.95 -3.90
N LYS A 104 2.22 17.60 -3.08
CA LYS A 104 3.40 16.83 -3.52
C LYS A 104 3.16 15.32 -3.46
N LEU A 105 2.27 14.84 -2.60
CA LEU A 105 1.97 13.41 -2.46
C LEU A 105 1.56 12.75 -3.81
N PRO A 106 0.64 13.32 -4.62
CA PRO A 106 0.34 12.80 -5.95
C PRO A 106 1.56 12.64 -6.87
N GLN A 107 2.52 13.57 -6.79
CA GLN A 107 3.72 13.53 -7.62
C GLN A 107 4.73 12.49 -7.13
N THR A 108 4.84 12.34 -5.81
CA THR A 108 5.61 11.27 -5.17
C THR A 108 5.05 9.88 -5.51
N MET A 109 3.73 9.72 -5.56
CA MET A 109 3.12 8.46 -5.98
C MET A 109 3.47 8.10 -7.42
N LYS A 110 3.45 9.08 -8.32
CA LYS A 110 3.86 8.88 -9.71
C LYS A 110 5.32 8.46 -9.84
N SER A 111 6.23 9.07 -9.07
CA SER A 111 7.65 8.73 -9.14
C SER A 111 7.96 7.31 -8.65
N VAL A 112 7.12 6.74 -7.79
CA VAL A 112 7.25 5.34 -7.33
C VAL A 112 6.40 4.35 -8.14
N GLY A 113 5.88 4.77 -9.30
CA GLY A 113 5.24 3.87 -10.26
C GLY A 113 3.73 3.71 -10.08
N PHE A 114 3.07 4.57 -9.31
CA PHE A 114 1.61 4.65 -9.34
C PHE A 114 1.13 5.52 -10.51
N GLU A 115 0.09 5.05 -11.17
CA GLU A 115 -0.59 5.78 -12.22
C GLU A 115 -1.90 6.35 -11.68
N PRO A 116 -2.24 7.61 -12.01
CA PRO A 116 -3.54 8.15 -11.68
C PRO A 116 -4.60 7.39 -12.49
N ILE A 117 -5.71 7.06 -11.85
CA ILE A 117 -6.91 6.52 -12.50
C ILE A 117 -8.08 7.47 -12.30
N THR A 118 -9.00 7.52 -13.25
CA THR A 118 -10.21 8.34 -13.14
C THR A 118 -11.28 7.65 -12.28
N GLU A 119 -12.30 8.40 -11.85
CA GLU A 119 -13.44 7.79 -11.16
C GLU A 119 -14.20 6.82 -12.06
N ASP A 120 -14.33 7.13 -13.35
CA ASP A 120 -14.93 6.21 -14.34
C ASP A 120 -14.14 4.90 -14.47
N GLU A 121 -12.81 4.98 -14.47
CA GLU A 121 -11.93 3.80 -14.46
C GLU A 121 -12.12 2.99 -13.17
N SER A 122 -12.25 3.64 -12.01
CA SER A 122 -12.58 2.97 -10.75
C SER A 122 -13.94 2.28 -10.80
N HIS A 123 -14.98 2.95 -11.31
CA HIS A 123 -16.30 2.34 -11.47
C HIS A 123 -16.29 1.15 -12.42
N MET A 124 -15.52 1.23 -13.51
CA MET A 124 -15.29 0.12 -14.42
C MET A 124 -14.62 -1.07 -13.71
N LEU A 125 -13.56 -0.82 -12.93
CA LEU A 125 -12.87 -1.85 -12.16
C LEU A 125 -13.84 -2.53 -11.18
N GLN A 126 -14.65 -1.76 -10.45
CA GLN A 126 -15.66 -2.30 -9.54
C GLN A 126 -16.69 -3.17 -10.28
N GLY A 127 -17.16 -2.72 -11.45
CA GLY A 127 -18.12 -3.46 -12.26
C GLY A 127 -17.59 -4.81 -12.78
N LYS A 128 -16.31 -4.86 -13.17
CA LYS A 128 -15.64 -6.06 -13.70
C LYS A 128 -15.24 -7.04 -12.60
N THR A 129 -14.65 -6.53 -11.51
CA THR A 129 -14.13 -7.36 -10.40
C THR A 129 -15.20 -7.75 -9.39
N LYS A 130 -16.36 -7.07 -9.40
CA LYS A 130 -17.40 -7.15 -8.36
C LYS A 130 -16.91 -6.76 -6.96
N CYS A 131 -15.76 -6.11 -6.88
CA CYS A 131 -15.24 -5.48 -5.68
C CYS A 131 -15.84 -4.08 -5.52
N SER A 132 -16.12 -3.66 -4.29
CA SER A 132 -16.35 -2.26 -3.94
C SER A 132 -15.04 -1.46 -3.98
N GLU A 133 -15.13 -0.12 -4.02
CA GLU A 133 -13.95 0.76 -3.96
C GLU A 133 -13.02 0.39 -2.79
N CYS A 134 -13.58 0.10 -1.61
CA CYS A 134 -12.78 -0.26 -0.45
C CYS A 134 -12.15 -1.66 -0.55
N GLU A 135 -12.81 -2.63 -1.18
CA GLU A 135 -12.19 -3.92 -1.46
C GLU A 135 -11.04 -3.78 -2.47
N LEU A 136 -11.15 -2.87 -3.44
CA LEU A 136 -10.04 -2.54 -4.33
C LEU A 136 -8.85 -1.92 -3.58
N VAL A 137 -9.09 -1.08 -2.57
CA VAL A 137 -8.02 -0.54 -1.71
C VAL A 137 -7.37 -1.61 -0.84
N LEU A 138 -8.16 -2.53 -0.28
CA LEU A 138 -7.64 -3.56 0.63
C LEU A 138 -6.92 -4.69 -0.11
N GLU A 139 -7.53 -5.19 -1.19
CA GLU A 139 -7.05 -6.38 -1.89
C GLU A 139 -6.04 -6.07 -2.99
N PHE A 140 -6.07 -4.86 -3.54
CA PHE A 140 -5.19 -4.41 -4.62
C PHE A 140 -4.41 -3.17 -4.19
N THR A 141 -3.52 -2.69 -5.07
CA THR A 141 -2.70 -1.50 -4.82
C THR A 141 -3.47 -0.19 -5.06
N MET A 142 -4.79 -0.23 -5.18
CA MET A 142 -5.55 1.00 -5.33
C MET A 142 -5.39 1.85 -4.07
N THR A 143 -5.01 3.11 -4.25
CA THR A 143 -4.80 4.04 -3.15
C THR A 143 -5.60 5.31 -3.42
N ARG A 144 -6.33 5.74 -2.40
CA ARG A 144 -7.09 7.00 -2.40
C ARG A 144 -6.25 8.07 -1.75
N VAL A 145 -6.00 9.15 -2.46
CA VAL A 145 -5.32 10.33 -1.91
C VAL A 145 -6.29 11.49 -1.83
N ILE A 146 -6.35 12.12 -0.66
CA ILE A 146 -7.07 13.37 -0.47
C ILE A 146 -6.03 14.47 -0.28
N VAL A 147 -5.91 15.35 -1.27
CA VAL A 147 -5.12 16.57 -1.17
C VAL A 147 -5.97 17.61 -0.45
N LYS A 148 -5.50 18.08 0.71
CA LYS A 148 -6.22 19.06 1.53
C LYS A 148 -6.43 20.37 0.77
N ALA A 149 -7.55 21.03 1.05
CA ALA A 149 -7.83 22.36 0.53
C ALA A 149 -6.73 23.34 1.00
N ASP A 150 -6.27 24.19 0.08
CA ASP A 150 -5.40 25.31 0.42
C ASP A 150 -6.25 26.59 0.39
N PRO A 151 -6.76 27.06 1.55
CA PRO A 151 -7.59 28.25 1.60
C PRO A 151 -6.83 29.51 1.17
N LYS A 152 -5.49 29.54 1.34
CA LYS A 152 -4.66 30.67 0.92
C LYS A 152 -4.55 30.76 -0.60
N LYS A 153 -4.49 29.60 -1.28
CA LYS A 153 -4.47 29.50 -2.75
C LYS A 153 -5.86 29.36 -3.38
N LYS A 154 -6.94 29.40 -2.59
CA LYS A 154 -8.33 29.15 -3.01
C LYS A 154 -8.50 27.83 -3.77
N LYS A 155 -7.73 26.81 -3.42
CA LYS A 155 -7.81 25.49 -4.06
C LYS A 155 -8.72 24.56 -3.25
N PRO A 156 -9.75 23.95 -3.87
CA PRO A 156 -10.60 22.98 -3.18
C PRO A 156 -9.81 21.70 -2.87
N ALA A 157 -10.30 20.92 -1.91
CA ALA A 157 -9.76 19.59 -1.67
C ALA A 157 -9.99 18.71 -2.91
N MET A 158 -8.98 17.93 -3.30
CA MET A 158 -9.04 17.08 -4.48
C MET A 158 -8.85 15.62 -4.09
N LYS A 159 -9.77 14.76 -4.57
CA LYS A 159 -9.63 13.30 -4.50
C LYS A 159 -8.85 12.84 -5.72
N HIS A 160 -7.77 12.11 -5.49
CA HIS A 160 -7.01 11.41 -6.53
C HIS A 160 -7.04 9.92 -6.26
N LEU A 161 -7.23 9.13 -7.31
CA LEU A 161 -7.15 7.68 -7.27
C LEU A 161 -5.88 7.24 -7.99
N PHE A 162 -5.17 6.31 -7.39
CA PHE A 162 -3.93 5.78 -7.91
C PHE A 162 -3.95 4.26 -7.93
N LEU A 163 -3.31 3.67 -8.92
CA LEU A 163 -3.10 2.24 -9.02
C LEU A 163 -1.65 1.98 -9.43
N HIS A 164 -0.97 1.03 -8.81
CA HIS A 164 0.44 0.77 -9.13
C HIS A 164 0.55 0.14 -10.52
N GLY A 165 1.53 0.57 -11.35
CA GLY A 165 1.71 0.10 -12.73
C GLY A 165 1.88 -1.43 -12.86
N LYS A 166 2.39 -2.08 -11.82
CA LYS A 166 2.55 -3.55 -11.72
C LYS A 166 1.34 -4.28 -11.13
N ASP A 167 0.26 -3.57 -10.83
CA ASP A 167 -0.97 -4.19 -10.33
C ASP A 167 -1.68 -4.94 -11.45
N PRO A 168 -2.21 -6.15 -11.19
CA PRO A 168 -3.01 -6.87 -12.19
C PRO A 168 -4.18 -6.07 -12.78
N LEU A 169 -4.78 -5.15 -12.02
CA LEU A 169 -5.90 -4.34 -12.48
C LEU A 169 -5.48 -3.30 -13.54
N MET A 170 -4.19 -2.97 -13.66
CA MET A 170 -3.71 -2.05 -14.68
C MET A 170 -3.93 -2.57 -16.10
N ALA A 171 -4.02 -3.89 -16.28
CA ALA A 171 -4.39 -4.48 -17.57
C ALA A 171 -5.82 -4.05 -17.99
N LEU A 172 -6.76 -4.04 -17.04
CA LEU A 172 -8.15 -3.62 -17.27
C LEU A 172 -8.23 -2.11 -17.54
N VAL A 173 -7.49 -1.30 -16.79
CA VAL A 173 -7.41 0.16 -17.00
C VAL A 173 -6.83 0.47 -18.37
N SER A 174 -5.72 -0.16 -18.74
CA SER A 174 -5.05 0.05 -20.03
C SER A 174 -5.98 -0.27 -21.20
N GLN A 175 -6.75 -1.35 -21.09
CA GLN A 175 -7.73 -1.72 -22.10
C GLN A 175 -8.88 -0.71 -22.21
N TYR A 176 -9.39 -0.24 -21.07
CA TYR A 176 -10.44 0.78 -21.05
C TYR A 176 -9.97 2.07 -21.75
N ARG A 177 -8.73 2.51 -21.47
CA ARG A 177 -8.09 3.68 -22.11
C ARG A 177 -7.89 3.51 -23.61
N GLN A 178 -7.53 2.31 -24.07
CA GLN A 178 -7.32 2.02 -25.49
C GLN A 178 -8.63 1.94 -26.30
N GLY A 179 -9.78 1.98 -25.63
CA GLY A 179 -11.10 2.11 -26.26
C GLY A 179 -11.40 0.97 -27.23
N SER A 180 -11.65 -0.24 -26.72
CA SER A 180 -12.21 -1.43 -27.42
C SER A 180 -11.73 -1.70 -28.87
N LYS A 181 -10.58 -1.19 -29.31
CA LYS A 181 -10.04 -1.42 -30.65
C LYS A 181 -9.12 -2.64 -30.59
N GLY A 182 -9.72 -3.81 -30.82
CA GLY A 182 -8.97 -5.04 -31.05
C GLY A 182 -9.45 -6.19 -30.17
N GLY A 183 -10.25 -7.08 -30.75
CA GLY A 183 -10.57 -8.36 -30.14
C GLY A 183 -9.33 -9.26 -30.10
N THR A 184 -8.76 -9.45 -28.91
CA THR A 184 -7.88 -10.58 -28.64
C THR A 184 -8.19 -11.14 -27.25
N ASN A 185 -8.89 -12.29 -27.27
CA ASN A 185 -8.84 -13.41 -26.32
C ASN A 185 -8.86 -13.08 -24.82
N PHE A 186 -10.08 -13.00 -24.30
CA PHE A 186 -10.40 -12.75 -22.90
C PHE A 186 -10.38 -13.97 -21.95
N PHE A 187 -10.10 -15.17 -22.44
CA PHE A 187 -10.18 -16.37 -21.59
C PHE A 187 -9.03 -16.50 -20.56
N GLY A 188 -8.06 -15.57 -20.53
CA GLY A 188 -6.85 -15.69 -19.68
C GLY A 188 -6.73 -14.73 -18.49
N ALA A 189 -7.49 -13.64 -18.43
CA ALA A 189 -7.27 -12.62 -17.39
C ALA A 189 -7.94 -12.93 -16.04
N GLY A 190 -8.89 -13.86 -15.96
CA GLY A 190 -9.36 -14.43 -14.68
C GLY A 190 -9.96 -13.48 -13.62
N PHE A 191 -10.16 -12.18 -13.89
CA PHE A 191 -10.59 -11.19 -12.88
C PHE A 191 -12.11 -11.03 -12.71
N PHE A 192 -12.93 -11.86 -13.36
CA PHE A 192 -14.38 -11.83 -13.15
C PHE A 192 -14.70 -12.35 -11.75
N GLY A 193 -15.28 -11.50 -10.91
CA GLY A 193 -15.68 -11.91 -9.56
C GLY A 193 -14.53 -12.02 -8.56
N ALA A 194 -13.47 -11.22 -8.73
CA ALA A 194 -12.32 -11.24 -7.83
C ALA A 194 -12.67 -11.05 -6.34
N CYS A 195 -13.80 -10.42 -6.02
CA CYS A 195 -14.31 -10.36 -4.65
C CYS A 195 -15.58 -11.21 -4.41
N ARG A 196 -16.28 -11.68 -5.46
CA ARG A 196 -17.58 -12.35 -5.36
C ARG A 196 -17.83 -13.32 -6.50
#